data_AF-A0A6C0HCP1-F1
#
_entry.id   AF-A0A6C0HCP1-F1
#
_cell.length_a   1.000
_cell.length_b   1.000
_cell.length_c   1.000
_cell.angle_alpha   90.00
_cell.angle_beta   90.00
_cell.angle_gamma   90.00
#
_symmetry.space_group_name_H-M   'P 1'
#
loop_
_entity.id
_entity.type
_entity.pdbx_description
1 polymer ?
#
loop_
_entity_poly.entity_id
_entity_poly.type
_entity_poly.pdbx_seq_one_letter_code
_entity_poly.pdbx_strand_id
1 'polypeptide(L)'
;MIHKIHHKKLYDELVYSDTNEGHIIEHVVQPLGFFVPCFISGWSYKEFILAYLIIAARALMRHDYRCSWLIGNHHLLHHKYRNYNYGEYWIDCICGTVYPNKDEYIYGLIYT
;
A
#
# COMPACT_ATOMS: atom_id res chain seq x y z
N MET A 1 -3.73 17.08 1.22
CA MET A 1 -3.87 17.78 -0.07
C MET A 1 -3.20 17.01 -1.19
N ILE A 2 -1.95 16.55 -0.99
CA ILE A 2 -1.16 15.79 -1.98
C ILE A 2 -1.79 14.40 -2.24
N HIS A 3 -1.90 13.52 -1.24
CA HIS A 3 -2.52 12.18 -1.36
C HIS A 3 -4.07 12.17 -1.50
N LYS A 4 -4.70 13.35 -1.57
CA LYS A 4 -6.18 13.44 -1.63
C LYS A 4 -6.71 12.92 -2.97
N ILE A 5 -5.94 13.09 -4.05
CA ILE A 5 -6.32 12.64 -5.40
C ILE A 5 -6.42 11.12 -5.44
N HIS A 6 -5.48 10.44 -4.79
CA HIS A 6 -5.45 8.99 -4.67
C HIS A 6 -6.73 8.41 -4.05
N HIS A 7 -7.27 9.07 -3.02
CA HIS A 7 -8.53 8.66 -2.38
C HIS A 7 -9.80 9.19 -3.06
N LYS A 8 -9.72 9.76 -4.26
CA LYS A 8 -10.91 10.34 -4.91
C LYS A 8 -11.91 9.26 -5.32
N LYS A 9 -11.41 8.09 -5.75
CA LYS A 9 -12.24 6.97 -6.16
C LYS A 9 -12.86 6.28 -4.93
N LEU A 10 -14.08 5.80 -5.07
CA LEU A 10 -14.76 5.09 -3.99
C LEU A 10 -14.06 3.76 -3.71
N TYR A 11 -14.02 3.37 -2.44
CA TYR A 11 -13.26 2.22 -2.00
C TYR A 11 -13.70 0.94 -2.72
N ASP A 12 -14.98 0.76 -3.01
CA ASP A 12 -15.61 -0.39 -3.68
C ASP A 12 -15.45 -0.40 -5.21
N GLU A 13 -14.95 0.69 -5.78
CA GLU A 13 -14.65 0.81 -7.22
C GLU A 13 -13.16 0.67 -7.54
N LEU A 14 -12.31 0.52 -6.51
CA LEU A 14 -10.87 0.41 -6.68
C LEU A 14 -10.47 -0.82 -7.50
N VAL A 15 -9.55 -0.59 -8.43
CA VAL A 15 -8.86 -1.60 -9.22
C VAL A 15 -7.36 -1.37 -9.14
N TYR A 16 -6.57 -2.40 -9.49
CA TYR A 16 -5.11 -2.36 -9.39
C TYR A 16 -4.44 -1.10 -9.97
N SER A 17 -4.96 -0.53 -11.07
CA SER A 17 -4.36 0.63 -11.73
C SER A 17 -4.49 1.92 -10.93
N ASP A 18 -5.49 2.02 -10.03
CA ASP A 18 -5.69 3.21 -9.20
C ASP A 18 -4.54 3.45 -8.21
N THR A 19 -3.68 2.44 -8.00
CA THR A 19 -2.39 2.56 -7.30
C THR A 19 -1.54 3.73 -7.82
N ASN A 20 -1.63 4.02 -9.12
CA ASN A 20 -0.83 5.06 -9.78
C ASN A 20 -1.57 6.39 -9.94
N GLU A 21 -2.80 6.51 -9.43
CA GLU A 21 -3.53 7.78 -9.45
C GLU A 21 -3.10 8.61 -8.24
N GLY A 22 -2.42 9.72 -8.47
CA GLY A 22 -1.88 10.55 -7.41
C GLY A 22 -1.42 11.92 -7.89
N HIS A 23 -1.01 12.76 -6.96
CA HIS A 23 -0.40 14.03 -7.32
C HIS A 23 1.02 13.80 -7.89
N ILE A 24 1.46 14.63 -8.83
CA ILE A 24 2.80 14.50 -9.46
C ILE A 24 3.96 14.40 -8.45
N ILE A 25 3.84 15.10 -7.32
CA ILE A 25 4.82 15.05 -6.22
C ILE A 25 4.95 13.63 -5.65
N GLU A 26 3.86 12.86 -5.59
CA GLU A 26 3.89 11.49 -5.08
C GLU A 26 4.71 10.57 -5.98
N HIS A 27 4.62 10.74 -7.30
CA HIS A 27 5.43 9.99 -8.26
C HIS A 27 6.93 10.25 -8.12
N VAL A 28 7.32 11.37 -7.52
CA VAL A 28 8.72 11.69 -7.24
C VAL A 28 9.12 11.23 -5.83
N VAL A 29 8.27 11.48 -4.83
CA VAL A 29 8.61 11.26 -3.42
C VAL A 29 8.44 9.80 -3.00
N GLN A 30 7.37 9.11 -3.40
CA GLN A 30 7.12 7.73 -2.96
C GLN A 30 8.26 6.76 -3.36
N PRO A 31 8.81 6.81 -4.59
CA PRO A 31 9.92 5.93 -4.94
C PRO A 31 11.17 6.12 -4.07
N LEU A 32 11.39 7.31 -3.50
CA LEU A 32 12.55 7.57 -2.63
C LEU A 32 12.54 6.66 -1.39
N GLY A 33 11.37 6.27 -0.89
CA GLY A 33 11.23 5.32 0.21
C GLY A 33 11.81 3.94 -0.10
N PHE A 34 11.95 3.58 -1.38
CA PHE A 34 12.61 2.36 -1.82
C PHE A 34 14.05 2.63 -2.29
N PHE A 35 14.28 3.66 -3.10
CA PHE A 35 15.61 3.95 -3.67
C PHE A 35 16.65 4.33 -2.62
N VAL A 36 16.30 5.15 -1.63
CA VAL A 36 17.26 5.63 -0.62
C VAL A 36 17.80 4.48 0.24
N PRO A 37 16.97 3.60 0.82
CA PRO A 37 17.47 2.43 1.57
C PRO A 37 18.31 1.48 0.71
N CYS A 38 17.90 1.21 -0.53
CA CYS A 38 18.65 0.34 -1.43
C CYS A 38 20.03 0.91 -1.78
N PHE A 39 20.13 2.22 -2.00
CA PHE A 39 21.40 2.90 -2.27
C PHE A 39 22.34 2.85 -1.06
N ILE A 40 21.83 3.15 0.14
CA ILE A 40 22.62 3.11 1.39
C ILE A 40 23.08 1.68 1.71
N SER A 41 22.24 0.69 1.43
CA SER A 41 22.52 -0.73 1.73
C SER A 41 23.43 -1.41 0.69
N GLY A 42 23.77 -0.73 -0.41
CA GLY A 42 24.70 -1.25 -1.42
C GLY A 42 24.19 -2.48 -2.18
N TRP A 43 22.88 -2.59 -2.41
CA TRP A 43 22.29 -3.75 -3.10
C TRP A 43 22.77 -3.89 -4.54
N SER A 44 22.89 -5.12 -5.02
CA SER A 44 23.16 -5.38 -6.43
C SER A 44 21.95 -5.00 -7.31
N TYR A 45 22.20 -4.72 -8.58
CA TYR A 45 21.14 -4.39 -9.54
C TYR A 45 20.07 -5.49 -9.67
N LYS A 46 20.45 -6.76 -9.49
CA LYS A 46 19.52 -7.90 -9.56
C LYS A 46 18.57 -7.93 -8.37
N GLU A 47 19.10 -7.74 -7.16
CA GLU A 47 18.31 -7.67 -5.92
C GLU A 47 17.37 -6.47 -5.95
N PHE A 48 17.88 -5.33 -6.43
CA PHE A 48 17.09 -4.12 -6.63
C PHE A 48 15.88 -4.36 -7.54
N ILE A 49 16.09 -4.93 -8.74
CA ILE A 49 15.01 -5.22 -9.69
C ILE A 49 14.01 -6.20 -9.09
N LEU A 50 14.48 -7.28 -8.47
CA LEU A 50 13.62 -8.29 -7.87
C LEU A 50 12.74 -7.71 -6.76
N ALA A 51 13.32 -6.94 -5.85
CA ALA A 51 12.57 -6.32 -4.76
C ALA A 51 11.58 -5.27 -5.28
N TYR A 52 11.97 -4.46 -6.26
CA TYR A 52 11.07 -3.49 -6.89
C TYR A 52 9.85 -4.20 -7.49
N LEU A 53 10.05 -5.28 -8.24
CA LEU A 53 8.96 -6.04 -8.85
C LEU A 53 8.00 -6.61 -7.79
N ILE A 54 8.53 -7.14 -6.68
CA ILE A 54 7.71 -7.65 -5.58
C ILE A 54 6.89 -6.52 -4.93
N ILE A 55 7.53 -5.38 -4.63
CA ILE A 55 6.87 -4.24 -4.00
C ILE A 55 5.80 -3.65 -4.94
N ALA A 56 6.12 -3.46 -6.22
CA ALA A 56 5.19 -2.94 -7.21
C ALA A 56 3.98 -3.87 -7.38
N ALA A 57 4.20 -5.18 -7.49
CA ALA A 57 3.11 -6.16 -7.56
C ALA A 57 2.21 -6.09 -6.32
N ARG A 58 2.80 -6.02 -5.11
CA ARG A 58 2.04 -5.86 -3.86
C ARG A 58 1.24 -4.55 -3.82
N ALA A 59 1.82 -3.44 -4.27
CA ALA A 59 1.14 -2.15 -4.30
C ALA A 59 -0.10 -2.18 -5.21
N LEU A 60 0.02 -2.81 -6.39
CA LEU A 60 -1.09 -3.02 -7.32
C LEU A 60 -2.19 -3.89 -6.69
N MET A 61 -1.82 -5.00 -6.07
CA MET A 61 -2.78 -5.93 -5.49
C MET A 61 -3.59 -5.31 -4.35
N ARG A 62 -3.00 -4.39 -3.57
CA ARG A 62 -3.66 -3.71 -2.43
C ARG A 62 -4.80 -2.78 -2.79
N HIS A 63 -4.93 -2.46 -4.07
CA HIS A 63 -6.02 -1.65 -4.61
C HIS A 63 -7.07 -2.50 -5.31
N ASP A 64 -7.00 -3.83 -5.20
CA ASP A 64 -7.90 -4.73 -5.92
C ASP A 64 -8.53 -5.77 -4.99
N TYR A 65 -9.86 -5.73 -4.85
CA TYR A 65 -10.61 -6.69 -4.02
C TYR A 65 -10.34 -8.14 -4.40
N ARG A 66 -10.07 -8.42 -5.68
CA ARG A 66 -9.80 -9.78 -6.17
C ARG A 66 -8.54 -10.37 -5.53
N CYS A 67 -7.66 -9.54 -4.98
CA CYS A 67 -6.44 -9.96 -4.31
C CYS A 67 -6.57 -10.00 -2.77
N SER A 68 -7.71 -9.59 -2.20
CA SER A 68 -7.89 -9.50 -0.73
C SER A 68 -7.73 -10.84 -0.01
N TRP A 69 -8.07 -11.97 -0.64
CA TRP A 69 -7.84 -13.30 -0.05
C TRP A 69 -6.34 -13.62 0.16
N LEU A 70 -5.45 -12.99 -0.61
CA LEU A 70 -4.02 -13.23 -0.56
C LEU A 70 -3.31 -12.19 0.32
N ILE A 71 -3.52 -10.91 0.05
CA ILE A 71 -2.80 -9.80 0.70
C ILE A 71 -3.61 -9.07 1.79
N GLY A 72 -4.86 -9.46 1.98
CA GLY A 72 -5.83 -8.79 2.85
C GLY A 72 -6.37 -7.47 2.30
N ASN A 73 -7.25 -6.85 3.07
CA ASN A 73 -7.95 -5.62 2.69
C ASN A 73 -7.58 -4.39 3.55
N HIS A 74 -6.44 -4.42 4.26
CA HIS A 74 -5.98 -3.33 5.15
C HIS A 74 -5.99 -1.96 4.46
N HIS A 75 -5.42 -1.90 3.26
CA HIS A 75 -5.32 -0.68 2.45
C HIS A 75 -6.66 -0.29 1.81
N LEU A 76 -7.49 -1.26 1.45
CA LEU A 76 -8.85 -0.98 0.96
C LEU A 76 -9.70 -0.34 2.07
N LEU A 77 -9.53 -0.80 3.32
CA LEU A 77 -10.14 -0.18 4.49
C LEU A 77 -9.59 1.22 4.76
N HIS A 78 -8.32 1.51 4.45
CA HIS A 78 -7.77 2.88 4.52
C HIS A 78 -8.52 3.82 3.55
N HIS A 79 -8.78 3.37 2.32
CA HIS A 79 -9.55 4.15 1.35
C HIS A 79 -10.98 4.43 1.82
N LYS A 80 -11.60 3.47 2.53
CA LYS A 80 -12.92 3.64 3.16
C LYS A 80 -12.86 4.55 4.40
N TYR A 81 -11.85 4.37 5.25
CA TYR A 81 -11.66 5.05 6.54
C TYR A 81 -10.28 5.70 6.62
N ARG A 82 -10.14 6.88 6.00
CA ARG A 82 -8.87 7.58 5.75
C ARG A 82 -8.07 8.01 6.99
N ASN A 83 -8.61 7.82 8.19
CA ASN A 83 -7.97 8.13 9.47
C ASN A 83 -7.30 6.92 10.14
N TYR A 84 -7.24 5.79 9.43
CA TYR A 84 -6.66 4.54 9.93
C TYR A 84 -5.83 3.87 8.83
N ASN A 85 -5.05 2.86 9.19
CA ASN A 85 -4.34 1.98 8.26
C ASN A 85 -3.40 2.75 7.32
N TYR A 86 -2.54 3.61 7.87
CA TYR A 86 -1.66 4.47 7.08
C TYR A 86 -0.49 3.74 6.43
N GLY A 87 -0.11 2.58 6.98
CA GLY A 87 1.01 1.80 6.51
C GLY A 87 0.64 0.34 6.35
N GLU A 88 1.53 -0.52 6.83
CA GLU A 88 1.27 -1.95 6.97
C GLU A 88 0.56 -2.23 8.29
N TYR A 89 -0.10 -3.38 8.36
CA TYR A 89 -0.80 -3.78 9.57
C TYR A 89 0.12 -3.77 10.80
N TRP A 90 1.32 -4.33 10.71
CA TRP A 90 2.26 -4.38 11.82
C TRP A 90 2.67 -2.99 12.34
N ILE A 91 2.92 -2.01 11.46
CA ILE A 91 3.35 -0.68 11.89
C ILE A 91 2.17 0.13 12.43
N ASP A 92 0.98 -0.05 11.84
CA ASP A 92 -0.24 0.56 12.36
C ASP A 92 -0.60 -0.01 13.74
N CYS A 93 -0.33 -1.29 14.01
CA CYS A 93 -0.47 -1.87 15.36
C CYS A 93 0.43 -1.17 16.37
N ILE A 94 1.69 -0.92 16.02
CA ILE A 94 2.66 -0.25 16.89
C ILE A 94 2.26 1.21 17.12
N CYS A 95 1.83 1.89 16.06
CA CYS A 95 1.45 3.30 16.09
C CYS A 95 0.03 3.56 16.63
N GLY A 96 -0.77 2.52 16.86
CA GLY A 96 -2.15 2.65 17.33
C GLY A 96 -3.11 3.22 16.28
N THR A 97 -2.84 3.00 15.00
CA THR A 97 -3.59 3.56 13.87
C THR A 97 -4.38 2.51 13.09
N VAL A 98 -4.51 1.29 13.62
CA VAL A 98 -5.35 0.22 13.03
C VAL A 98 -6.82 0.57 13.10
N TYR A 99 -7.57 0.30 12.03
CA TYR A 99 -9.02 0.43 12.02
C TYR A 99 -9.66 -0.51 13.06
N PRO A 100 -10.53 -0.02 13.95
CA PRO A 100 -10.94 -0.80 15.13
C PRO A 100 -11.95 -1.93 14.85
N ASN A 101 -12.72 -1.87 13.75
CA ASN A 101 -13.75 -2.88 13.49
C ASN A 101 -13.15 -4.10 12.75
N LYS A 102 -12.90 -5.15 13.53
CA LYS A 102 -12.29 -6.40 13.04
C LYS A 102 -13.18 -7.19 12.07
N ASP A 103 -14.49 -7.00 12.12
CA ASP A 103 -15.43 -7.77 11.29
C ASP A 103 -15.35 -7.39 9.81
N GLU A 104 -14.78 -6.22 9.50
CA GLU A 104 -14.56 -5.77 8.12
C GLU A 104 -13.20 -6.20 7.56
N TYR A 105 -12.32 -6.77 8.38
CA TYR A 105 -11.02 -7.24 7.92
C TYR A 105 -11.11 -8.57 7.19
N ILE A 106 -10.44 -8.62 6.04
CA ILE A 106 -10.04 -9.83 5.36
C ILE A 106 -8.54 -9.97 5.62
N TYR A 107 -8.17 -10.95 6.45
CA TYR A 107 -6.78 -11.32 6.69
C TYR A 107 -6.34 -12.29 5.60
N GLY A 108 -5.59 -11.80 4.62
CA GLY A 108 -5.09 -12.63 3.52
C GLY A 108 -4.05 -13.67 3.95
N LEU A 109 -3.76 -14.63 3.07
CA LEU A 109 -2.77 -15.69 3.35
C LEU A 109 -1.35 -15.17 3.65
N ILE A 110 -0.93 -14.10 2.98
CA ILE A 110 0.38 -13.46 3.18
C ILE A 110 0.24 -12.11 3.90
N TYR A 111 -0.82 -11.97 4.70
CA TYR A 111 -1.04 -10.76 5.48
C TYR A 111 0.08 -10.57 6.50
N THR A 112 0.78 -9.45 6.39
CA THR A 112 1.92 -9.04 7.22
C THR A 112 1.64 -7.71 7.89
#